data_AF-A0A0F7PIM6-F1
#
_entry.id   AF-A0A0F7PIM6-F1
#
_cell.length_a   1.000
_cell.length_b   1.000
_cell.length_c   1.000
_cell.angle_alpha   90.00
_cell.angle_beta   90.00
_cell.angle_gamma   90.00
#
_symmetry.space_group_name_H-M   'P 1'
#
loop_
_entity.id
_entity.type
_entity.pdbx_description
1 polymer ?
#
loop_
_entity_poly.entity_id
_entity_poly.type
_entity_poly.pdbx_seq_one_letter_code
_entity_poly.pdbx_strand_id
1 'polypeptide(L)'
;MLITRFSALAILALAVTLAPARAQSDLCYELASKICEGQNLGPCFETEENWQLLPDACVGDIQSQIEMDREFYADQTGNPADDNDEIVGTYSAMIDVDDLYNTAGKKLTEPWQVLRQDRANFHQYRISQPGDEDDPFFASADNRATMEALLRNADFDNSTTQALLSGGAQIYVEIYGRRGRLTYINVEIIN
;
A
#
# COMPACT_ATOMS: atom_id res chain seq x y z
N MET A 1 58.37 37.05 -13.71
CA MET A 1 57.02 37.52 -13.30
C MET A 1 56.01 36.72 -14.09
N LEU A 2 55.48 35.63 -13.51
CA LEU A 2 54.38 34.86 -14.09
C LEU A 2 53.55 34.31 -12.92
N ILE A 3 52.36 34.87 -12.73
CA ILE A 3 51.42 34.50 -11.68
C ILE A 3 50.42 33.54 -12.31
N THR A 4 50.58 32.24 -12.10
CA THR A 4 49.59 31.23 -12.46
C THR A 4 48.49 31.20 -11.39
N ARG A 5 47.31 31.69 -11.74
CA ARG A 5 46.11 31.60 -10.90
C ARG A 5 45.56 30.18 -10.96
N PHE A 6 45.60 29.47 -9.83
CA PHE A 6 44.82 28.24 -9.64
C PHE A 6 43.39 28.63 -9.25
N SER A 7 42.47 28.55 -10.19
CA SER A 7 41.04 28.56 -9.89
C SER A 7 40.65 27.19 -9.35
N ALA A 8 40.42 27.10 -8.04
CA ALA A 8 39.81 25.92 -7.44
C ALA A 8 38.32 25.92 -7.79
N LEU A 9 37.92 25.05 -8.72
CA LEU A 9 36.51 24.70 -8.93
C LEU A 9 36.03 24.00 -7.66
N ALA A 10 35.13 24.65 -6.91
CA ALA A 10 34.37 23.98 -5.86
C ALA A 10 33.39 23.01 -6.52
N ILE A 11 33.73 21.72 -6.50
CA ILE A 11 32.79 20.65 -6.87
C ILE A 11 31.79 20.58 -5.72
N LEU A 12 30.62 21.18 -5.93
CA LEU A 12 29.47 21.03 -5.05
C LEU A 12 28.99 19.58 -5.17
N ALA A 13 29.34 18.73 -4.21
CA ALA A 13 28.78 17.39 -4.12
C ALA A 13 27.28 17.53 -3.81
N LEU A 14 26.43 17.35 -4.82
CA LEU A 14 25.01 17.10 -4.60
C LEU A 14 24.93 15.79 -3.80
N ALA A 15 24.59 15.89 -2.52
CA ALA A 15 24.17 14.73 -1.75
C ALA A 15 22.87 14.23 -2.38
N VAL A 16 22.97 13.22 -3.26
CA VAL A 16 21.81 12.43 -3.68
C VAL A 16 21.37 11.69 -2.43
N THR A 17 20.34 12.20 -1.78
CA THR A 17 19.66 11.47 -0.73
C THR A 17 18.97 10.30 -1.41
N LEU A 18 19.59 9.12 -1.36
CA LEU A 18 18.91 7.87 -1.67
C LEU A 18 17.78 7.74 -0.67
N ALA A 19 16.57 8.11 -1.09
CA ALA A 19 15.38 7.74 -0.35
C ALA A 19 15.42 6.21 -0.16
N PRO A 20 15.08 5.70 1.03
CA PRO A 20 15.03 4.26 1.23
C PRO A 20 14.09 3.66 0.17
N ALA A 21 14.44 2.51 -0.41
CA ALA A 21 13.67 1.89 -1.49
C ALA A 21 12.17 1.76 -1.18
N ARG A 22 11.82 1.53 0.10
CA ARG A 22 10.46 1.56 0.66
C ARG A 22 9.72 2.88 0.39
N ALA A 23 10.37 4.02 0.61
CA ALA A 23 9.80 5.35 0.40
C ALA A 23 9.58 5.69 -1.06
N GLN A 24 10.38 5.09 -1.94
CA GLN A 24 10.22 5.25 -3.37
C GLN A 24 8.98 4.49 -3.87
N SER A 25 8.82 3.21 -3.51
CA SER A 25 7.70 2.40 -3.99
C SER A 25 6.34 2.91 -3.53
N ASP A 26 6.20 3.38 -2.29
CA ASP A 26 4.97 4.00 -1.78
C ASP A 26 4.62 5.31 -2.51
N LEU A 27 5.63 6.17 -2.74
CA LEU A 27 5.44 7.41 -3.47
C LEU A 27 4.99 7.12 -4.90
N CYS A 28 5.61 6.12 -5.53
CA CYS A 28 5.26 5.67 -6.87
C CYS A 28 3.82 5.14 -6.92
N TYR A 29 3.42 4.36 -5.93
CA TYR A 29 2.04 3.89 -5.81
C TYR A 29 1.04 5.03 -5.61
N GLU A 30 1.32 5.99 -4.72
CA GLU A 30 0.44 7.14 -4.50
C GLU A 30 0.28 7.98 -5.78
N LEU A 31 1.36 8.17 -6.53
CA LEU A 31 1.33 8.84 -7.83
C LEU A 31 0.49 8.07 -8.86
N ALA A 32 0.70 6.75 -8.97
CA ALA A 32 -0.05 5.90 -9.88
C ALA A 32 -1.55 5.87 -9.55
N SER A 33 -1.91 5.74 -8.27
CA SER A 33 -3.30 5.77 -7.82
C SER A 33 -3.99 7.11 -8.13
N LYS A 34 -3.27 8.23 -8.02
CA LYS A 34 -3.77 9.56 -8.41
C LYS A 34 -4.00 9.67 -9.91
N ILE A 35 -3.09 9.14 -10.74
CA ILE A 35 -3.27 9.08 -12.20
C ILE A 35 -4.54 8.28 -12.54
N CYS A 36 -4.78 7.19 -11.81
CA CYS A 36 -5.92 6.31 -12.04
C CYS A 36 -7.23 6.77 -11.38
N GLU A 37 -7.26 7.92 -10.70
CA GLU A 37 -8.44 8.40 -9.97
C GLU A 37 -9.04 7.35 -9.02
N GLY A 38 -8.20 6.49 -8.43
CA GLY A 38 -8.63 5.39 -7.57
C GLY A 38 -9.16 4.15 -8.29
N GLN A 39 -9.04 4.06 -9.62
CA GLN A 39 -9.24 2.82 -10.38
C GLN A 39 -8.06 1.85 -10.19
N ASN A 40 -8.31 0.56 -10.46
CA ASN A 40 -7.29 -0.49 -10.47
C ASN A 40 -6.15 -0.14 -11.43
N LEU A 41 -4.91 -0.28 -10.96
CA LEU A 41 -3.70 0.04 -11.72
C LEU A 41 -3.60 -0.80 -12.99
N GLY A 42 -3.97 -2.08 -12.94
CA GLY A 42 -3.89 -2.97 -14.11
C GLY A 42 -4.62 -2.42 -15.34
N PRO A 43 -5.96 -2.24 -15.29
CA PRO A 43 -6.74 -1.63 -16.37
C PRO A 43 -6.33 -0.18 -16.67
N CYS A 44 -6.02 0.61 -15.64
CA CYS A 44 -5.64 2.00 -15.80
C CYS A 44 -4.35 2.16 -16.62
N PHE A 45 -3.37 1.29 -16.41
CA PHE A 45 -2.08 1.30 -17.12
C PHE A 45 -2.05 0.32 -18.31
N GLU A 46 -3.22 -0.04 -18.87
CA GLU A 46 -3.27 -0.81 -20.12
C GLU A 46 -2.77 -0.01 -21.34
N THR A 47 -2.90 1.33 -21.30
CA THR A 47 -2.47 2.22 -22.38
C THR A 47 -1.13 2.89 -22.05
N GLU A 48 -0.31 3.13 -23.07
CA GLU A 48 1.01 3.79 -22.93
C GLU A 48 0.90 5.23 -22.39
N GLU A 49 -0.25 5.88 -22.55
CA GLU A 49 -0.48 7.26 -22.12
C GLU A 49 -0.28 7.46 -20.61
N ASN A 50 -0.83 6.56 -19.79
CA ASN A 50 -0.71 6.69 -18.34
C ASN A 50 0.72 6.37 -17.85
N TRP A 51 1.46 5.50 -18.56
CA TRP A 51 2.86 5.23 -18.25
C TRP A 51 3.76 6.46 -18.41
N GLN A 52 3.44 7.33 -19.37
CA GLN A 52 4.21 8.56 -19.61
C GLN A 52 3.98 9.64 -18.53
N LEU A 53 2.96 9.48 -17.69
CA LEU A 53 2.68 10.39 -16.57
C LEU A 53 3.46 10.02 -15.31
N LEU A 54 4.04 8.81 -15.25
CA LEU A 54 4.88 8.38 -14.14
C LEU A 54 6.33 8.86 -14.31
N PRO A 55 7.01 9.24 -13.21
CA PRO A 55 8.47 9.36 -13.23
C PRO A 55 9.13 8.03 -13.64
N ASP A 56 10.20 8.07 -14.43
CA ASP A 56 10.94 6.86 -14.87
C ASP A 56 11.31 5.94 -13.69
N ALA A 57 11.66 6.54 -12.56
CA ALA A 57 12.03 5.82 -11.34
C ALA A 57 10.87 5.05 -10.68
N CYS A 58 9.63 5.27 -11.14
CA CYS A 58 8.42 4.57 -10.68
C CYS A 58 7.93 3.49 -11.64
N VAL A 59 8.39 3.49 -12.90
CA VAL A 59 7.88 2.56 -13.92
C VAL A 59 8.09 1.11 -13.51
N GLY A 60 9.28 0.76 -13.02
CA GLY A 60 9.58 -0.62 -12.59
C GLY A 60 8.77 -1.07 -11.37
N ASP A 61 8.57 -0.18 -10.40
CA ASP A 61 7.81 -0.47 -9.17
C ASP A 61 6.33 -0.70 -9.50
N ILE A 62 5.74 0.16 -10.33
CA ILE A 62 4.33 0.04 -10.75
C ILE A 62 4.11 -1.14 -11.68
N GLN A 63 5.05 -1.42 -12.60
CA GLN A 63 4.99 -2.61 -13.44
C GLN A 63 4.99 -3.88 -12.59
N SER A 64 5.92 -3.99 -11.65
CA SER A 64 5.99 -5.15 -10.75
C SER A 64 4.70 -5.29 -9.93
N GLN A 65 4.12 -4.17 -9.49
CA GLN A 65 2.86 -4.18 -8.75
C GLN A 65 1.67 -4.65 -9.59
N ILE A 66 1.56 -4.19 -10.84
CA ILE A 66 0.50 -4.62 -11.77
C ILE A 66 0.66 -6.10 -12.12
N GLU A 67 1.88 -6.60 -12.30
CA GLU A 67 2.16 -8.01 -12.57
C GLU A 67 1.73 -8.89 -11.39
N MET A 68 2.06 -8.50 -10.16
CA MET A 68 1.59 -9.19 -8.95
C MET A 68 0.06 -9.15 -8.82
N ASP A 69 -0.57 -8.01 -9.09
CA ASP A 69 -2.04 -7.86 -9.04
C ASP A 69 -2.72 -8.75 -10.08
N ARG A 70 -2.17 -8.83 -11.29
CA ARG A 70 -2.69 -9.68 -12.37
C ARG A 70 -2.59 -11.17 -12.03
N GLU A 71 -1.50 -11.61 -11.42
CA GLU A 71 -1.34 -12.99 -10.96
C GLU A 71 -2.39 -13.35 -9.91
N PHE A 72 -2.66 -12.45 -8.96
CA PHE A 72 -3.70 -12.63 -7.95
C PHE A 72 -5.10 -12.77 -8.58
N TYR A 73 -5.49 -11.86 -9.49
CA TYR A 73 -6.81 -11.92 -10.13
C TYR A 73 -6.99 -13.14 -11.04
N ALA A 74 -5.90 -13.71 -11.58
CA ALA A 74 -5.96 -14.92 -12.39
C ALA A 74 -6.24 -16.19 -11.57
N ASP A 75 -5.78 -16.23 -10.31
CA ASP A 75 -5.98 -17.36 -9.40
C ASP A 75 -7.33 -17.29 -8.66
N GLN A 76 -7.94 -16.11 -8.60
CA GLN A 76 -9.26 -15.86 -8.03
C GLN A 76 -10.39 -16.34 -8.98
N THR A 77 -10.48 -17.64 -9.26
CA THR A 77 -11.67 -18.25 -9.88
C THR A 77 -12.79 -18.36 -8.85
N GLY A 78 -13.31 -17.23 -8.38
CA GLY A 78 -14.57 -17.21 -7.62
C GLY A 78 -15.69 -17.77 -8.49
N ASN A 79 -16.55 -18.61 -7.92
CA ASN A 79 -17.73 -19.11 -8.62
C ASN A 79 -18.55 -17.91 -9.13
N PRO A 80 -18.68 -17.67 -10.44
CA PRO A 80 -19.30 -16.46 -10.99
C PRO A 80 -20.83 -16.37 -10.75
N ALA A 81 -21.38 -17.30 -9.97
CA ALA A 81 -22.80 -17.50 -9.71
C ALA A 81 -23.29 -16.93 -8.37
N ASP A 82 -22.45 -16.37 -7.49
CA ASP A 82 -22.94 -15.72 -6.27
C ASP A 82 -23.17 -14.22 -6.46
N ASP A 83 -24.38 -13.80 -6.10
CA ASP A 83 -24.85 -12.42 -6.15
C ASP A 83 -24.78 -11.72 -4.78
N ASN A 84 -24.39 -12.45 -3.73
CA ASN A 84 -24.21 -11.94 -2.37
C ASN A 84 -22.74 -11.67 -2.07
N ASP A 85 -22.51 -10.80 -1.09
CA ASP A 85 -21.18 -10.60 -0.53
C ASP A 85 -20.84 -11.80 0.36
N GLU A 86 -19.75 -12.49 0.03
CA GLU A 86 -19.24 -13.63 0.81
C GLU A 86 -17.94 -13.23 1.51
N ILE A 87 -17.60 -13.91 2.61
CA ILE A 87 -16.27 -13.82 3.19
C ILE A 87 -15.29 -14.46 2.19
N VAL A 88 -14.47 -13.62 1.56
CA VAL A 88 -13.46 -14.03 0.58
C VAL A 88 -12.07 -14.18 1.20
N GLY A 89 -11.92 -13.75 2.45
CA GLY A 89 -10.68 -13.90 3.21
C GLY A 89 -10.81 -13.39 4.63
N THR A 90 -9.89 -13.83 5.49
CA THR A 90 -9.77 -13.39 6.88
C THR A 90 -8.30 -13.35 7.26
N TYR A 91 -7.92 -12.47 8.19
CA TYR A 91 -6.60 -12.52 8.81
C TYR A 91 -6.60 -11.90 10.21
N SER A 92 -5.65 -12.34 11.03
CA SER A 92 -5.23 -11.63 12.24
C SER A 92 -3.91 -10.90 12.04
N ALA A 93 -3.76 -9.74 12.67
CA ALA A 93 -2.54 -8.93 12.62
C ALA A 93 -2.31 -8.17 13.93
N MET A 94 -1.04 -7.91 14.24
CA MET A 94 -0.63 -7.04 15.34
C MET A 94 -0.23 -5.68 14.78
N ILE A 95 -1.02 -4.65 15.11
CA ILE A 95 -0.69 -3.27 14.75
C ILE A 95 0.41 -2.78 15.69
N ASP A 96 1.61 -2.58 15.17
CA ASP A 96 2.79 -2.12 15.92
C ASP A 96 3.33 -0.81 15.32
N VAL A 97 4.43 -0.32 15.90
CA VAL A 97 5.04 0.96 15.56
C VAL A 97 5.36 1.10 14.07
N ASP A 98 5.71 0.01 13.38
CA ASP A 98 6.05 0.04 11.94
C ASP A 98 4.84 0.33 11.04
N ASP A 99 3.62 0.15 11.55
CA ASP A 99 2.37 0.37 10.82
C ASP A 99 1.85 1.80 11.01
N LEU A 100 2.35 2.51 12.03
CA LEU A 100 1.92 3.87 12.36
C LEU A 100 2.58 4.96 11.50
N TYR A 101 3.51 4.58 10.62
CA TYR A 101 4.28 5.50 9.79
C TYR A 101 4.27 5.04 8.35
N ASN A 102 4.06 6.00 7.45
CA ASN A 102 4.38 5.74 6.06
C ASN A 102 5.89 5.60 5.88
N THR A 103 6.29 5.13 4.71
CA THR A 103 7.70 4.98 4.33
C THR A 103 8.52 6.25 4.31
N ALA A 104 7.90 7.43 4.19
CA ALA A 104 8.57 8.72 4.35
C ALA A 104 8.81 9.09 5.84
N GLY A 105 8.45 8.22 6.77
CA GLY A 105 8.56 8.44 8.22
C GLY A 105 7.50 9.41 8.77
N LYS A 106 6.46 9.73 8.00
CA LYS A 106 5.36 10.57 8.46
C LYS A 106 4.35 9.71 9.21
N LYS A 107 4.03 10.14 10.43
CA LYS A 107 3.00 9.49 11.25
C LYS A 107 1.64 9.54 10.53
N LEU A 108 1.00 8.39 10.45
CA LEU A 108 -0.36 8.23 9.93
C LEU A 108 -1.36 8.74 10.96
N THR A 109 -2.44 9.35 10.48
CA THR A 109 -3.42 10.03 11.35
C THR A 109 -4.81 9.44 11.25
N GLU A 110 -5.02 8.49 10.34
CA GLU A 110 -6.32 7.88 10.10
C GLU A 110 -6.25 6.35 10.17
N PRO A 111 -7.26 5.66 10.73
CA PRO A 111 -7.26 4.21 10.90
C PRO A 111 -7.02 3.40 9.61
N TRP A 112 -7.70 3.78 8.52
CA TRP A 112 -7.56 3.10 7.23
C TRP A 112 -6.15 3.23 6.64
N GLN A 113 -5.41 4.30 6.98
CA GLN A 113 -4.02 4.45 6.55
C GLN A 113 -3.14 3.42 7.24
N VAL A 114 -3.35 3.19 8.54
CA VAL A 114 -2.60 2.21 9.33
C VAL A 114 -2.85 0.79 8.81
N LEU A 115 -4.11 0.40 8.61
CA LEU A 115 -4.46 -0.93 8.07
C LEU A 115 -3.86 -1.18 6.68
N ARG A 116 -3.87 -0.16 5.81
CA ARG A 116 -3.21 -0.25 4.50
C ARG A 116 -1.68 -0.40 4.64
N GLN A 117 -1.08 0.34 5.57
CA GLN A 117 0.35 0.31 5.80
C GLN A 117 0.79 -1.03 6.36
N ASP A 118 0.04 -1.61 7.29
CA ASP A 118 0.23 -2.95 7.85
C ASP A 118 0.22 -4.03 6.75
N ARG A 119 -0.80 -4.06 5.88
CA ARG A 119 -0.80 -5.03 4.77
C ARG A 119 0.30 -4.78 3.74
N ALA A 120 0.73 -3.54 3.54
CA ALA A 120 1.91 -3.26 2.73
C ALA A 120 3.20 -3.75 3.42
N ASN A 121 3.30 -3.59 4.75
CA ASN A 121 4.41 -4.08 5.55
C ASN A 121 4.56 -5.59 5.38
N PHE A 122 3.47 -6.32 5.58
CA PHE A 122 3.44 -7.77 5.48
C PHE A 122 3.81 -8.26 4.06
N HIS A 123 3.07 -7.82 3.04
CA HIS A 123 3.15 -8.41 1.69
C HIS A 123 4.26 -7.83 0.81
N GLN A 124 4.40 -6.50 0.82
CA GLN A 124 5.33 -5.82 -0.08
C GLN A 124 6.72 -5.69 0.55
N TYR A 125 6.77 -5.41 1.85
CA TYR A 125 8.00 -5.06 2.54
C TYR A 125 8.58 -6.16 3.41
N ARG A 126 7.85 -7.26 3.58
CA ARG A 126 8.25 -8.43 4.40
C ARG A 126 8.61 -8.04 5.84
N ILE A 127 7.90 -7.05 6.37
CA ILE A 127 7.92 -6.63 7.77
C ILE A 127 6.65 -7.20 8.38
N SER A 128 6.80 -8.11 9.35
CA SER A 128 5.67 -8.72 10.05
C SER A 128 5.95 -8.83 11.54
N GLN A 129 4.89 -8.91 12.31
CA GLN A 129 4.89 -9.05 13.75
C GLN A 129 4.52 -10.49 14.16
N PRO A 130 4.91 -10.92 15.38
CA PRO A 130 4.47 -12.21 15.90
C PRO A 130 2.94 -12.27 16.01
N GLY A 131 2.34 -13.24 15.32
CA GLY A 131 0.89 -13.43 15.31
C GLY A 131 0.20 -12.89 14.05
N ASP A 132 0.94 -12.27 13.14
CA ASP A 132 0.39 -11.89 11.83
C ASP A 132 0.16 -13.12 10.96
N GLU A 133 -1.01 -13.14 10.35
CA GLU A 133 -1.42 -14.15 9.38
C GLU A 133 -1.23 -13.64 7.96
N ASP A 134 -0.91 -14.59 7.08
CA ASP A 134 -0.89 -14.36 5.65
C ASP A 134 -2.31 -14.24 5.12
N ASP A 135 -2.48 -13.38 4.12
CA ASP A 135 -3.74 -13.17 3.42
C ASP A 135 -3.43 -12.98 1.93
N PRO A 136 -3.78 -13.94 1.05
CA PRO A 136 -3.44 -13.80 -0.38
C PRO A 136 -4.06 -12.54 -1.01
N PHE A 137 -5.10 -12.02 -0.39
CA PHE A 137 -5.96 -10.98 -0.91
C PHE A 137 -5.27 -9.60 -0.94
N PHE A 138 -4.57 -9.23 0.12
CA PHE A 138 -3.82 -7.98 0.20
C PHE A 138 -2.37 -8.09 -0.25
N ALA A 139 -1.96 -9.22 -0.85
CA ALA A 139 -0.77 -9.26 -1.70
C ALA A 139 -0.89 -8.28 -2.88
N SER A 140 -2.12 -8.05 -3.37
CA SER A 140 -2.40 -7.07 -4.41
C SER A 140 -2.47 -5.63 -3.87
N ALA A 141 -1.78 -4.68 -4.50
CA ALA A 141 -1.86 -3.28 -4.12
C ALA A 141 -3.19 -2.65 -4.49
N ASP A 142 -3.78 -3.00 -5.63
CA ASP A 142 -5.12 -2.56 -6.00
C ASP A 142 -6.15 -2.90 -4.90
N ASN A 143 -6.04 -4.11 -4.32
CA ASN A 143 -6.86 -4.49 -3.19
C ASN A 143 -6.54 -3.68 -1.92
N ARG A 144 -5.26 -3.34 -1.67
CA ARG A 144 -4.87 -2.43 -0.58
C ARG A 144 -5.42 -1.00 -0.76
N ALA A 145 -5.45 -0.44 -1.98
CA ALA A 145 -6.13 0.84 -2.24
C ALA A 145 -7.64 0.74 -2.08
N THR A 146 -8.24 -0.36 -2.56
CA THR A 146 -9.68 -0.58 -2.42
C THR A 146 -10.08 -0.64 -0.95
N MET A 147 -9.29 -1.35 -0.12
CA MET A 147 -9.44 -1.31 1.34
C MET A 147 -9.40 0.11 1.89
N GLU A 148 -8.41 0.93 1.50
CA GLU A 148 -8.31 2.32 1.95
C GLU A 148 -9.57 3.12 1.58
N ALA A 149 -10.06 2.98 0.36
CA ALA A 149 -11.25 3.68 -0.13
C ALA A 149 -12.54 3.26 0.60
N LEU A 150 -12.71 1.96 0.87
CA LEU A 150 -13.84 1.41 1.61
C LEU A 150 -13.83 1.91 3.06
N LEU A 151 -12.68 1.79 3.73
CA LEU A 151 -12.56 2.09 5.16
C LEU A 151 -12.51 3.59 5.46
N ARG A 152 -12.13 4.45 4.49
CA ARG A 152 -12.20 5.91 4.64
C ARG A 152 -13.61 6.41 4.96
N ASN A 153 -14.64 5.68 4.50
CA ASN A 153 -16.03 6.01 4.77
C ASN A 153 -16.67 5.08 5.82
N ALA A 154 -15.90 4.17 6.42
CA ALA A 154 -16.38 3.29 7.46
C ALA A 154 -16.50 4.05 8.80
N ASP A 155 -17.48 3.65 9.61
CA ASP A 155 -17.65 4.19 10.96
C ASP A 155 -16.82 3.34 11.93
N PHE A 156 -15.66 3.86 12.30
CA PHE A 156 -14.86 3.29 13.38
C PHE A 156 -15.28 3.92 14.70
N ASP A 157 -15.61 3.11 15.70
CA ASP A 157 -15.84 3.65 17.03
C ASP A 157 -14.54 4.26 17.60
N ASN A 158 -14.69 5.13 18.61
CA ASN A 158 -13.56 5.86 19.18
C ASN A 158 -12.48 4.94 19.77
N SER A 159 -12.86 3.78 20.31
CA SER A 159 -11.89 2.86 20.91
C SER A 159 -11.07 2.15 19.84
N THR A 160 -11.71 1.66 18.78
CA THR A 160 -11.03 1.08 17.62
C THR A 160 -10.12 2.09 16.94
N THR A 161 -10.58 3.33 16.76
CA THR A 161 -9.78 4.43 16.21
C THR A 161 -8.51 4.67 17.04
N GLN A 162 -8.64 4.74 18.36
CA GLN A 162 -7.50 4.96 19.25
C GLN A 162 -6.53 3.78 19.26
N ALA A 163 -7.05 2.54 19.26
CA ALA A 163 -6.24 1.33 19.22
C ALA A 163 -5.37 1.29 17.95
N LEU A 164 -5.98 1.54 16.78
CA LEU A 164 -5.26 1.56 15.50
C LEU A 164 -4.24 2.70 15.41
N LEU A 165 -4.54 3.90 15.91
CA LEU A 165 -3.63 5.04 15.84
C LEU A 165 -2.51 5.05 16.91
N SER A 166 -2.67 4.26 17.97
CA SER A 166 -1.69 4.14 19.04
C SER A 166 -0.77 2.93 18.88
N GLY A 167 -1.21 1.90 18.15
CA GLY A 167 -0.56 0.61 18.07
C GLY A 167 -0.72 -0.23 19.34
N GLY A 168 -0.13 -1.42 19.35
CA GLY A 168 -0.26 -2.43 20.40
C GLY A 168 -1.61 -3.16 20.39
N ALA A 169 -2.35 -3.08 19.29
CA ALA A 169 -3.67 -3.69 19.14
C ALA A 169 -3.58 -4.92 18.24
N GLN A 170 -4.20 -6.02 18.65
CA GLN A 170 -4.38 -7.17 17.79
C GLN A 170 -5.74 -7.07 17.11
N ILE A 171 -5.77 -7.26 15.80
CA ILE A 171 -6.98 -7.17 15.00
C ILE A 171 -7.35 -8.51 14.40
N TYR A 172 -8.64 -8.68 14.14
CA TYR A 172 -9.20 -9.68 13.26
C TYR A 172 -9.97 -8.97 12.15
N VAL A 173 -9.69 -9.34 10.90
CA VAL A 173 -10.26 -8.70 9.72
C VAL A 173 -10.99 -9.72 8.88
N GLU A 174 -12.22 -9.38 8.52
CA GLU A 174 -13.02 -10.14 7.56
C GLU A 174 -13.13 -9.35 6.27
N ILE A 175 -12.79 -10.00 5.17
CA ILE A 175 -12.81 -9.42 3.82
C ILE A 175 -14.03 -9.98 3.12
N TYR A 176 -14.95 -9.09 2.75
CA TYR A 176 -16.13 -9.44 1.99
C TYR A 176 -15.96 -9.01 0.54
N GLY A 177 -16.38 -9.88 -0.37
CA GLY A 177 -16.24 -9.61 -1.77
C GLY A 177 -17.17 -10.40 -2.66
N ARG A 178 -17.23 -9.98 -3.92
CA ARG A 178 -18.03 -10.59 -4.96
C ARG A 178 -17.30 -10.54 -6.29
N ARG A 179 -17.20 -11.69 -6.97
CA ARG A 179 -16.54 -11.84 -8.29
C ARG A 179 -15.10 -11.29 -8.28
N GLY A 180 -14.34 -11.58 -7.22
CA GLY A 180 -12.94 -11.18 -7.06
C GLY A 180 -12.73 -9.68 -6.74
N ARG A 181 -13.80 -8.96 -6.36
CA ARG A 181 -13.73 -7.55 -5.94
C ARG A 181 -14.12 -7.42 -4.48
N LEU A 182 -13.42 -6.57 -3.73
CA LEU A 182 -13.84 -6.19 -2.38
C LEU A 182 -15.12 -5.38 -2.44
N THR A 183 -15.99 -5.62 -1.48
CA THR A 183 -17.22 -4.85 -1.30
C THR A 183 -17.33 -4.28 0.11
N TYR A 184 -16.82 -5.01 1.10
CA TYR A 184 -16.87 -4.60 2.50
C TYR A 184 -15.70 -5.20 3.29
N ILE A 185 -15.29 -4.50 4.35
CA ILE A 185 -14.28 -4.97 5.29
C ILE A 185 -14.80 -4.72 6.70
N ASN A 186 -14.76 -5.75 7.52
CA ASN A 186 -15.02 -5.64 8.95
C ASN A 186 -13.70 -5.76 9.71
N VAL A 187 -13.49 -4.91 10.72
CA VAL A 187 -12.29 -4.87 11.55
C VAL A 187 -12.70 -4.93 13.01
N GLU A 188 -12.18 -5.91 13.73
CA GLU A 188 -12.43 -6.09 15.16
C GLU A 188 -11.11 -6.07 15.94
N ILE A 189 -11.08 -5.41 17.10
CA ILE A 189 -9.99 -5.51 18.06
C ILE A 189 -10.21 -6.73 18.94
N ILE A 190 -9.22 -7.62 19.05
CA ILE A 190 -9.35 -8.93 19.71
C ILE A 190 -8.49 -9.11 20.98
N ASN A 191 -7.86 -8.05 21.49
CA ASN A 191 -6.99 -8.09 22.68
C ASN A 191 -7.41 -7.16 23.84
#